data_AF-A0A5C7MXY3-F1
#
_entry.id   AF-A0A5C7MXY3-F1
#
_cell.length_a   1.000
_cell.length_b   1.000
_cell.length_c   1.000
_cell.angle_alpha   90.00
_cell.angle_beta   90.00
_cell.angle_gamma   90.00
#
_symmetry.space_group_name_H-M   'P 1'
#
loop_
_entity.id
_entity.type
_entity.pdbx_description
1 polymer ?
#
loop_
_entity_poly.entity_id
_entity_poly.type
_entity_poly.pdbx_seq_one_letter_code
_entity_poly.pdbx_strand_id
1 'polypeptide(L)'
;SGLRSNWTFFGVAGFLVWGIPMSMTIAGIFARAWRREPFGWGGKLWRGVTWFVLYLTMIGVRERIAFGAEHHGWSQVLLFAVSLIPVWIFWTITPALLVRDGGRAWRALLFAGLAGVVIEGTILPLAARMIFPPLLRGWDDFGPIGVAMALLTWCGISGAGWVITACVGAVLWERTAPSRTVIEAETDADDDLVRPYQQKAPPAGIEPAT
;
A
#
# COMPACT_ATOMS: atom_id res chain seq x y z
N SER A 1 -11.02 -21.41 -29.41
CA SER A 1 -10.11 -20.70 -28.49
C SER A 1 -10.44 -19.22 -28.23
N GLY A 2 -11.45 -18.59 -28.86
CA GLY A 2 -11.77 -17.16 -28.67
C GLY A 2 -12.59 -16.80 -27.42
N LEU A 3 -13.38 -17.73 -26.87
CA LEU A 3 -14.25 -17.45 -25.71
C LEU A 3 -13.49 -17.31 -24.38
N ARG A 4 -12.35 -18.01 -24.21
CA ARG A 4 -11.48 -17.83 -23.03
C ARG A 4 -10.79 -16.46 -23.05
N SER A 5 -10.37 -15.96 -24.22
CA SER A 5 -9.61 -14.70 -24.35
C SER A 5 -10.44 -13.46 -24.04
N ASN A 6 -11.72 -13.42 -24.45
CA ASN A 6 -12.58 -12.28 -24.17
C ASN A 6 -12.91 -12.16 -22.67
N TRP A 7 -13.13 -13.28 -21.98
CA TRP A 7 -13.36 -13.28 -20.54
C TRP A 7 -12.15 -12.80 -19.75
N THR A 8 -10.92 -13.14 -20.17
CA THR A 8 -9.71 -12.59 -19.55
C THR A 8 -9.56 -11.09 -19.83
N PHE A 9 -9.87 -10.62 -21.05
CA PHE A 9 -9.78 -9.20 -21.38
C PHE A 9 -10.78 -8.35 -20.60
N PHE A 10 -12.06 -8.74 -20.56
CA PHE A 10 -13.07 -8.04 -19.76
C PHE A 10 -12.80 -8.15 -18.25
N GLY A 11 -12.29 -9.29 -17.79
CA GLY A 11 -11.85 -9.47 -16.40
C GLY A 11 -10.70 -8.53 -16.03
N VAL A 12 -9.66 -8.45 -16.87
CA VAL A 12 -8.52 -7.53 -16.66
C VAL A 12 -8.96 -6.08 -16.76
N ALA A 13 -9.79 -5.72 -17.75
CA ALA A 13 -10.30 -4.36 -17.90
C ALA A 13 -11.15 -3.94 -16.71
N GLY A 14 -12.09 -4.78 -16.25
CA GLY A 14 -12.90 -4.53 -15.06
C GLY A 14 -12.04 -4.44 -13.79
N PHE A 15 -11.02 -5.29 -13.69
CA PHE A 15 -10.07 -5.27 -12.58
C PHE A 15 -9.21 -4.00 -12.55
N LEU A 16 -8.83 -3.45 -13.71
CA LEU A 16 -8.12 -2.18 -13.79
C LEU A 16 -9.04 -0.99 -13.47
N VAL A 17 -10.25 -0.98 -14.02
CA VAL A 17 -11.27 0.06 -13.75
C VAL A 17 -11.58 0.15 -12.26
N TRP A 18 -11.59 -0.98 -11.55
CA TRP A 18 -11.81 -1.02 -10.12
C TRP A 18 -10.52 -0.81 -9.29
N GLY A 19 -9.41 -1.43 -9.70
CA GLY A 19 -8.14 -1.41 -8.98
C GLY A 19 -7.44 -0.05 -8.99
N ILE A 20 -7.60 0.75 -10.06
CA ILE A 20 -7.00 2.08 -10.16
C ILE A 20 -7.60 3.04 -9.12
N PRO A 21 -8.94 3.23 -9.00
CA PRO A 21 -9.55 3.99 -7.91
C PRO A 21 -9.16 3.50 -6.50
N MET A 22 -9.07 2.18 -6.33
CA MET A 22 -8.65 1.59 -5.06
C MET A 22 -7.21 1.98 -4.71
N SER A 23 -6.28 1.87 -5.65
CA SER A 23 -4.87 2.26 -5.47
C SER A 23 -4.71 3.75 -5.14
N MET A 24 -5.52 4.62 -5.76
CA MET A 24 -5.55 6.05 -5.43
C MET A 24 -6.05 6.31 -4.02
N THR A 25 -6.98 5.49 -3.53
CA THR A 25 -7.51 5.59 -2.16
C THR A 25 -6.42 5.23 -1.16
N ILE A 26 -5.69 4.13 -1.41
CA ILE A 26 -4.55 3.68 -0.59
C ILE A 26 -3.45 4.74 -0.59
N ALA A 27 -3.08 5.29 -1.74
CA ALA A 27 -2.11 6.39 -1.83
C ALA A 27 -2.53 7.59 -0.95
N GLY A 28 -3.83 7.92 -0.93
CA GLY A 28 -4.37 8.95 -0.05
C GLY A 28 -4.30 8.59 1.44
N ILE A 29 -4.56 7.33 1.80
CA ILE A 29 -4.46 6.84 3.17
C ILE A 29 -3.01 6.88 3.65
N PHE A 30 -2.06 6.42 2.83
CA PHE A 30 -0.63 6.50 3.13
C PHE A 30 -0.16 7.94 3.31
N ALA A 31 -0.58 8.87 2.43
CA ALA A 31 -0.25 10.29 2.58
C ALA A 31 -0.77 10.87 3.90
N ARG A 32 -2.01 10.54 4.29
CA ARG A 32 -2.60 10.96 5.56
C ARG A 32 -1.91 10.32 6.76
N ALA A 33 -1.63 9.02 6.70
CA ALA A 33 -0.98 8.28 7.79
C ALA A 33 0.44 8.80 8.06
N TRP A 34 1.16 9.20 7.01
CA TRP A 34 2.52 9.75 7.10
C TRP A 34 2.54 11.28 7.28
N ARG A 35 1.36 11.92 7.44
CA ARG A 35 1.17 13.38 7.58
C ARG A 35 1.91 14.21 6.51
N ARG A 36 1.93 13.73 5.26
CA ARG A 36 2.58 14.43 4.14
C ARG A 36 1.57 15.01 3.17
N GLU A 37 1.99 16.07 2.47
CA GLU A 37 1.17 16.68 1.44
C GLU A 37 0.79 15.65 0.36
N PRO A 38 -0.51 15.53 0.04
CA PRO A 38 -0.95 14.66 -1.04
C PRO A 38 -0.43 15.21 -2.38
N PHE A 39 0.11 14.33 -3.22
CA PHE A 39 0.46 14.69 -4.60
C PHE A 39 -0.75 15.22 -5.37
N GLY A 40 -0.50 16.13 -6.32
CA GLY A 40 -1.49 16.55 -7.30
C GLY A 40 -2.11 15.36 -8.05
N TRP A 41 -3.31 15.56 -8.60
CA TRP A 41 -4.18 14.49 -9.10
C TRP A 41 -3.50 13.54 -10.12
N GLY A 42 -2.71 14.09 -11.06
CA GLY A 42 -1.95 13.29 -12.03
C GLY A 42 -0.79 12.49 -11.43
N GLY A 43 -0.05 13.06 -10.48
CA GLY A 43 1.03 12.36 -9.78
C GLY A 43 0.51 11.22 -8.89
N LYS A 44 -0.66 11.43 -8.28
CA LYS A 44 -1.36 10.41 -7.49
C LYS A 44 -1.84 9.25 -8.35
N LEU A 45 -2.35 9.52 -9.56
CA LEU A 45 -2.82 8.51 -10.50
C LEU A 45 -1.69 7.60 -10.99
N TRP A 46 -0.60 8.16 -11.53
CA TRP A 46 0.52 7.36 -12.05
C TRP A 46 1.21 6.52 -10.96
N ARG A 47 1.38 7.09 -9.75
CA ARG A 47 1.96 6.36 -8.61
C ARG A 47 1.05 5.25 -8.11
N GLY A 48 -0.26 5.48 -8.05
CA GLY A 48 -1.26 4.45 -7.73
C GLY A 48 -1.24 3.30 -8.74
N VAL A 49 -1.23 3.62 -10.05
CA VAL A 49 -1.10 2.62 -11.12
C VAL A 49 0.21 1.83 -10.99
N THR A 50 1.34 2.51 -10.80
CA THR A 50 2.65 1.86 -10.64
C THR A 50 2.65 0.94 -9.42
N TRP A 51 2.12 1.41 -8.28
CA TRP A 51 1.98 0.61 -7.07
C TRP A 51 1.11 -0.63 -7.29
N PHE A 52 -0.02 -0.47 -7.99
CA PHE A 52 -0.93 -1.57 -8.30
C PHE A 52 -0.26 -2.62 -9.20
N VAL A 53 0.44 -2.20 -10.25
CA VAL A 53 1.18 -3.13 -11.13
C VAL A 53 2.27 -3.87 -10.36
N LEU A 54 3.01 -3.18 -9.49
CA LEU A 54 4.02 -3.80 -8.62
C LEU A 54 3.38 -4.78 -7.64
N TYR A 55 2.19 -4.46 -7.11
CA TYR A 55 1.44 -5.33 -6.20
C TYR A 55 1.04 -6.63 -6.89
N LEU A 56 0.48 -6.56 -8.09
CA LEU A 56 0.12 -7.75 -8.88
C LEU A 56 1.33 -8.58 -9.25
N THR A 57 2.42 -7.92 -9.64
CA THR A 57 3.69 -8.59 -9.95
C THR A 57 4.21 -9.34 -8.72
N MET A 58 4.17 -8.70 -7.54
CA MET A 58 4.55 -9.32 -6.28
C MET A 58 3.70 -10.53 -5.95
N ILE A 59 2.36 -10.44 -6.08
CA ILE A 59 1.47 -11.59 -5.89
C ILE A 59 1.83 -12.73 -6.84
N GLY A 60 1.98 -12.44 -8.13
CA GLY A 60 2.33 -13.44 -9.13
C GLY A 60 3.66 -14.13 -8.85
N VAL A 61 4.69 -13.37 -8.49
CA VAL A 61 6.01 -13.93 -8.09
C VAL A 61 5.87 -14.78 -6.84
N ARG A 62 5.15 -14.30 -5.83
CA ARG A 62 4.93 -15.03 -4.58
C ARG A 62 4.20 -16.34 -4.81
N GLU A 63 3.17 -16.34 -5.64
CA GLU A 63 2.39 -17.53 -5.97
C GLU A 63 3.26 -18.56 -6.70
N ARG A 64 4.06 -18.11 -7.67
CA ARG A 64 5.00 -18.97 -8.40
C ARG A 64 6.05 -19.60 -7.49
N ILE A 65 6.53 -18.88 -6.48
CA ILE A 65 7.52 -19.40 -5.53
C ILE A 65 6.86 -20.37 -4.53
N ALA A 66 5.71 -20.00 -3.96
CA ALA A 66 5.10 -20.74 -2.86
C ALA A 66 4.24 -21.94 -3.30
N PHE A 67 3.70 -21.92 -4.52
CA PHE A 67 2.76 -22.92 -5.03
C PHE A 67 3.12 -23.50 -6.40
N GLY A 68 4.23 -23.05 -7.00
CA GLY A 68 4.63 -23.45 -8.36
C GLY A 68 5.17 -24.87 -8.51
N ALA A 69 5.43 -25.61 -7.44
CA ALA A 69 5.61 -27.05 -7.53
C ALA A 69 5.04 -27.77 -6.31
N GLU A 70 4.69 -29.04 -6.49
CA GLU A 70 4.18 -29.93 -5.44
C GLU A 70 5.29 -30.28 -4.45
N HIS A 71 5.62 -29.33 -3.57
CA HIS A 71 6.67 -29.49 -2.57
C HIS A 71 6.04 -30.02 -1.27
N HIS A 72 6.39 -31.24 -0.87
CA HIS A 72 5.93 -31.84 0.39
C HIS A 72 6.87 -31.48 1.55
N GLY A 73 6.30 -31.07 2.69
CA GLY A 73 7.02 -30.94 3.96
C GLY A 73 7.90 -29.68 4.08
N TRP A 74 9.17 -29.86 4.47
CA TRP A 74 10.06 -28.77 4.87
C TRP A 74 10.41 -27.78 3.74
N SER A 75 10.43 -28.26 2.49
CA SER A 75 10.62 -27.44 1.30
C SER A 75 9.49 -26.43 1.09
N GLN A 76 8.26 -26.75 1.51
CA GLN A 76 7.13 -25.82 1.43
C GLN A 76 7.30 -24.65 2.42
N VAL A 77 7.85 -24.92 3.60
CA VAL A 77 8.13 -23.89 4.62
C VAL A 77 9.26 -22.97 4.17
N LEU A 78 10.33 -23.54 3.60
CA LEU A 78 11.44 -22.79 3.01
C LEU A 78 10.98 -21.90 1.84
N LEU A 79 10.21 -22.44 0.90
CA LEU A 79 9.68 -21.66 -0.22
C LEU A 79 8.71 -20.59 0.24
N PHE A 80 7.90 -20.87 1.26
CA PHE A 80 7.06 -19.86 1.89
C PHE A 80 7.91 -18.72 2.48
N ALA A 81 8.99 -19.03 3.20
CA ALA A 81 9.91 -18.02 3.73
C ALA A 81 10.59 -17.21 2.60
N VAL A 82 11.02 -17.86 1.52
CA VAL A 82 11.58 -17.18 0.34
C VAL A 82 10.54 -16.28 -0.32
N SER A 83 9.27 -16.69 -0.36
CA SER A 83 8.17 -15.87 -0.88
C SER A 83 7.91 -14.58 -0.08
N LEU A 84 8.43 -14.47 1.15
CA LEU A 84 8.35 -13.24 1.95
C LEU A 84 9.32 -12.15 1.46
N ILE A 85 10.38 -12.52 0.74
CA ILE A 85 11.37 -11.57 0.20
C ILE A 85 10.70 -10.55 -0.76
N PRO A 86 9.96 -10.96 -1.81
CA PRO A 86 9.29 -10.00 -2.69
C PRO A 86 8.21 -9.19 -1.95
N VAL A 87 7.54 -9.77 -0.95
CA VAL A 87 6.58 -9.05 -0.09
C VAL A 87 7.29 -7.94 0.68
N TRP A 88 8.42 -8.26 1.30
CA TRP A 88 9.24 -7.30 2.05
C TRP A 88 9.73 -6.15 1.15
N ILE A 89 10.28 -6.48 -0.02
CA ILE A 89 10.77 -5.49 -0.99
C ILE A 89 9.62 -4.55 -1.40
N PHE A 90 8.47 -5.11 -1.75
CA PHE A 90 7.30 -4.34 -2.16
C PHE A 90 6.83 -3.36 -1.06
N TRP A 91 6.66 -3.84 0.16
CA TRP A 91 6.21 -3.00 1.28
C TRP A 91 7.26 -2.01 1.76
N THR A 92 8.55 -2.29 1.56
CA THR A 92 9.64 -1.33 1.83
C THR A 92 9.63 -0.17 0.82
N ILE A 93 9.36 -0.47 -0.46
CA ILE A 93 9.31 0.53 -1.54
C ILE A 93 8.01 1.34 -1.50
N THR A 94 6.92 0.74 -0.99
CA THR A 94 5.57 1.32 -0.99
C THR A 94 5.50 2.75 -0.42
N PRO A 95 6.05 3.06 0.77
CA PRO A 95 6.01 4.43 1.29
C PRO A 95 6.84 5.40 0.43
N ALA A 96 8.00 4.98 -0.08
CA ALA A 96 8.79 5.83 -0.98
C ALA A 96 8.08 6.12 -2.32
N LEU A 97 7.29 5.17 -2.81
CA LEU A 97 6.52 5.30 -4.05
C LEU A 97 5.25 6.13 -3.87
N LEU A 98 4.53 5.97 -2.75
CA LEU A 98 3.23 6.60 -2.54
C LEU A 98 3.30 7.94 -1.78
N VAL A 99 4.33 8.17 -0.97
CA VAL A 99 4.46 9.36 -0.11
C VAL A 99 5.51 10.33 -0.69
N ARG A 100 5.23 11.63 -0.63
CA ARG A 100 6.17 12.68 -1.03
C ARG A 100 7.28 12.80 0.00
N ASP A 101 8.53 12.77 -0.45
CA ASP A 101 9.73 12.71 0.40
C ASP A 101 9.83 11.51 1.36
N GLY A 102 9.01 10.46 1.15
CA GLY A 102 9.03 9.23 1.96
C GLY A 102 10.35 8.44 1.90
N GLY A 103 11.25 8.79 0.97
CA GLY A 103 12.60 8.22 0.85
C GLY A 103 13.62 8.73 1.86
N ARG A 104 13.36 9.83 2.59
CA ARG A 104 14.38 10.52 3.43
C ARG A 104 14.83 9.77 4.70
N ALA A 105 14.42 8.52 4.91
CA ALA A 105 14.95 7.66 5.98
C ALA A 105 14.89 6.18 5.59
N TRP A 106 15.84 5.73 4.75
CA TRP A 106 15.82 4.36 4.20
C TRP A 106 15.76 3.26 5.27
N ARG A 107 16.36 3.48 6.45
CA ARG A 107 16.30 2.55 7.59
C ARG A 107 14.89 2.42 8.17
N ALA A 108 14.12 3.50 8.19
CA ALA A 108 12.74 3.49 8.67
C ALA A 108 11.80 2.80 7.66
N LEU A 109 12.11 2.87 6.35
CA LEU A 109 11.39 2.12 5.32
C LEU A 109 11.52 0.59 5.50
N LEU A 110 12.66 0.11 6.01
CA LEU A 110 12.84 -1.33 6.29
C LEU A 110 11.85 -1.84 7.35
N PHE A 111 11.53 -1.02 8.35
CA PHE A 111 10.56 -1.37 9.40
C PHE A 111 9.12 -1.35 8.86
N ALA A 112 8.79 -0.41 7.97
CA ALA A 112 7.52 -0.44 7.24
C ALA A 112 7.40 -1.70 6.36
N GLY A 113 8.50 -2.10 5.70
CA GLY A 113 8.61 -3.38 4.99
C GLY A 113 8.39 -4.58 5.89
N LEU A 114 8.99 -4.59 7.08
CA LEU A 114 8.82 -5.66 8.07
C LEU A 114 7.37 -5.76 8.55
N ALA A 115 6.72 -4.62 8.84
CA ALA A 115 5.30 -4.58 9.20
C ALA A 115 4.43 -5.19 8.08
N GLY A 116 4.72 -4.85 6.82
CA GLY A 116 4.06 -5.46 5.66
C GLY A 116 4.29 -6.97 5.54
N VAL A 117 5.50 -7.47 5.82
CA VAL A 117 5.75 -8.93 5.87
C VAL A 117 4.93 -9.62 6.95
N VAL A 118 4.87 -9.02 8.14
CA VAL A 118 4.13 -9.59 9.28
C VAL A 118 2.63 -9.61 8.97
N ILE A 119 2.06 -8.49 8.55
CA ILE A 119 0.62 -8.37 8.34
C ILE A 119 0.19 -9.10 7.06
N GLU A 120 0.83 -8.79 5.93
CA GLU A 120 0.38 -9.20 4.59
C GLU A 120 1.08 -10.47 4.11
N GLY A 121 2.32 -10.70 4.55
CA GLY A 121 3.11 -11.88 4.19
C GLY A 121 2.77 -13.10 5.04
N THR A 122 2.39 -12.91 6.31
CA THR A 122 2.19 -14.00 7.28
C THR A 122 0.78 -14.05 7.88
N ILE A 123 0.32 -12.99 8.56
CA ILE A 123 -0.98 -13.00 9.24
C ILE A 123 -2.14 -13.22 8.27
N LEU A 124 -2.28 -12.37 7.25
CA LEU A 124 -3.37 -12.45 6.27
C LEU A 124 -3.39 -13.79 5.52
N PRO A 125 -2.27 -14.30 5.00
CA PRO A 125 -2.24 -15.58 4.28
C PRO A 125 -2.53 -16.79 5.19
N LEU A 126 -2.11 -16.73 6.46
CA LEU A 126 -2.42 -17.77 7.44
C LEU A 126 -3.90 -17.72 7.82
N ALA A 127 -4.42 -16.52 8.09
CA ALA A 127 -5.83 -16.29 8.33
C ALA A 127 -6.68 -16.74 7.13
N ALA A 128 -6.23 -16.51 5.89
CA ALA A 128 -6.91 -17.00 4.69
C ALA A 128 -7.03 -18.52 4.73
N ARG A 129 -5.92 -19.21 5.02
CA ARG A 129 -5.92 -20.69 5.05
C ARG A 129 -6.77 -21.27 6.18
N MET A 130 -6.87 -20.56 7.31
CA MET A 130 -7.63 -21.03 8.48
C MET A 130 -9.11 -20.67 8.41
N ILE A 131 -9.45 -19.47 7.93
CA ILE A 131 -10.79 -18.89 8.01
C ILE A 131 -11.54 -19.03 6.69
N PHE A 132 -10.86 -18.96 5.54
CA PHE A 132 -11.53 -19.02 4.23
C PHE A 132 -12.23 -20.36 3.98
N PRO A 133 -11.65 -21.54 4.30
CA PRO A 133 -12.36 -22.81 4.12
C PRO A 133 -13.66 -22.96 4.93
N PRO A 134 -13.71 -22.67 6.26
CA PRO A 134 -14.97 -22.72 7.00
C PRO A 134 -15.95 -21.62 6.56
N LEU A 135 -15.45 -20.45 6.15
CA LEU A 135 -16.29 -19.35 5.66
C LEU A 135 -16.98 -19.72 4.34
N LEU A 136 -16.30 -20.41 3.43
CA LEU A 136 -16.92 -20.96 2.21
C LEU A 136 -17.97 -22.02 2.55
N ARG A 137 -17.64 -22.97 3.43
CA ARG A 137 -18.57 -24.05 3.81
C ARG A 137 -19.87 -23.53 4.42
N GLY A 138 -19.82 -22.45 5.20
CA GLY A 138 -21.03 -21.86 5.78
C GLY A 138 -21.93 -21.16 4.74
N TRP A 139 -21.43 -20.96 3.52
CA TRP A 139 -22.05 -20.16 2.47
C TRP A 139 -22.33 -21.00 1.21
N ASP A 140 -22.01 -22.30 1.24
CA ASP A 140 -22.24 -23.25 0.16
C ASP A 140 -23.71 -23.33 -0.25
N ASP A 141 -24.64 -23.17 0.71
CA ASP A 141 -26.09 -23.19 0.48
C ASP A 141 -26.58 -22.04 -0.41
N PHE A 142 -25.83 -20.93 -0.50
CA PHE A 142 -26.15 -19.79 -1.36
C PHE A 142 -25.55 -19.92 -2.77
N GLY A 143 -24.86 -21.03 -3.08
CA GLY A 143 -24.27 -21.30 -4.37
C GLY A 143 -23.30 -20.19 -4.83
N PRO A 144 -23.36 -19.72 -6.09
CA PRO A 144 -22.46 -18.69 -6.60
C PRO A 144 -22.51 -17.35 -5.85
N ILE A 145 -23.66 -17.04 -5.24
CA ILE A 145 -23.84 -15.82 -4.44
C ILE A 145 -22.99 -15.91 -3.17
N GLY A 146 -22.98 -17.07 -2.49
CA GLY A 146 -22.15 -17.30 -1.31
C GLY A 146 -20.66 -17.11 -1.59
N VAL A 147 -20.18 -17.63 -2.72
CA VAL A 147 -18.79 -17.44 -3.17
C VAL A 147 -18.47 -15.96 -3.38
N ALA A 148 -19.34 -15.22 -4.08
CA ALA A 148 -19.14 -13.80 -4.33
C ALA A 148 -19.07 -12.99 -3.04
N MET A 149 -19.99 -13.24 -2.10
CA MET A 149 -19.99 -12.51 -0.84
C MET A 149 -18.77 -12.87 0.03
N ALA A 150 -18.31 -14.13 0.04
CA ALA A 150 -17.07 -14.54 0.72
C ALA A 150 -15.82 -13.81 0.15
N LEU A 151 -15.74 -13.69 -1.18
CA LEU A 151 -14.67 -12.94 -1.85
C LEU A 151 -14.72 -11.45 -1.51
N LEU A 152 -15.92 -10.85 -1.47
CA LEU A 152 -16.10 -9.45 -1.08
C LEU A 152 -15.67 -9.21 0.37
N THR A 153 -16.04 -10.10 1.30
CA THR A 153 -15.59 -10.04 2.71
C THR A 153 -14.08 -10.14 2.80
N TRP A 154 -13.47 -11.09 2.09
CA TRP A 154 -12.02 -11.26 2.10
C TRP A 154 -11.27 -10.07 1.50
N CYS A 155 -11.83 -9.47 0.44
CA CYS A 155 -11.33 -8.25 -0.15
C CYS A 155 -11.36 -7.09 0.86
N GLY A 156 -12.44 -6.96 1.65
CA GLY A 156 -12.54 -5.97 2.72
C GLY A 156 -11.48 -6.16 3.81
N ILE A 157 -11.27 -7.40 4.25
CA ILE A 157 -10.23 -7.75 5.25
C ILE A 157 -8.83 -7.42 4.70
N SER A 158 -8.56 -7.75 3.44
CA SER A 158 -7.28 -7.45 2.79
C SER A 158 -7.05 -5.93 2.69
N GLY A 159 -8.08 -5.17 2.30
CA GLY A 159 -8.03 -3.72 2.29
C GLY A 159 -7.75 -3.11 3.66
N ALA A 160 -8.36 -3.63 4.72
CA ALA A 160 -8.09 -3.20 6.09
C ALA A 160 -6.64 -3.50 6.51
N GLY A 161 -6.09 -4.65 6.11
CA GLY A 161 -4.68 -5.00 6.32
C GLY A 161 -3.73 -3.97 5.72
N TRP A 162 -4.00 -3.50 4.51
CA TRP A 162 -3.18 -2.47 3.86
C TRP A 162 -3.20 -1.15 4.64
N VAL A 163 -4.36 -0.75 5.17
CA VAL A 163 -4.49 0.44 6.01
C VAL A 163 -3.73 0.30 7.32
N ILE A 164 -3.85 -0.85 7.99
CA ILE A 164 -3.12 -1.13 9.23
C ILE A 164 -1.61 -1.11 8.96
N THR A 165 -1.15 -1.72 7.87
CA THR A 165 0.26 -1.69 7.46
C THR A 165 0.75 -0.26 7.23
N ALA A 166 -0.06 0.60 6.60
CA ALA A 166 0.25 2.01 6.41
C ALA A 166 0.44 2.74 7.75
N CYS A 167 -0.51 2.56 8.68
CA CYS A 167 -0.50 3.19 9.99
C CYS A 167 0.65 2.71 10.86
N VAL A 168 0.87 1.39 10.93
CA VAL A 168 2.00 0.81 11.69
C VAL A 168 3.34 1.27 11.11
N GLY A 169 3.46 1.28 9.78
CA GLY A 169 4.66 1.80 9.11
C GLY A 169 4.93 3.27 9.45
N ALA A 170 3.89 4.11 9.50
CA ALA A 170 4.01 5.51 9.89
C ALA A 170 4.43 5.68 11.37
N VAL A 171 3.80 4.93 12.29
CA VAL A 171 4.13 4.98 13.72
C VAL A 171 5.57 4.50 13.99
N LEU A 172 6.00 3.44 13.32
CA LEU A 172 7.38 2.96 13.41
C LEU A 172 8.36 3.98 12.83
N TRP A 173 7.98 4.69 11.76
CA TRP A 173 8.79 5.78 11.21
C TRP A 173 8.94 6.94 12.22
N GLU A 174 7.84 7.44 12.79
CA GLU A 174 7.85 8.55 13.77
C GLU A 174 8.73 8.24 14.98
N ARG A 175 8.77 6.96 15.41
CA ARG A 175 9.56 6.54 16.58
C ARG A 175 11.06 6.32 16.28
N THR A 176 11.45 6.16 15.01
CA THR A 176 12.81 5.74 14.64
C THR A 176 13.56 6.80 13.83
N ALA A 177 12.87 7.80 13.26
CA ALA A 177 13.49 8.92 12.58
C ALA A 177 14.13 9.89 13.61
N PRO A 178 15.41 10.31 13.43
CA PRO A 178 16.05 11.31 14.28
C PRO A 178 15.21 12.60 14.34
N SER A 179 15.13 13.23 15.51
CA SER A 179 14.27 14.41 15.76
C SER A 179 14.55 15.57 14.79
N ARG A 180 15.78 15.75 14.31
CA ARG A 180 16.10 16.75 13.27
C ARG A 180 15.37 16.53 11.94
N THR A 181 15.25 15.29 11.47
CA THR A 181 14.52 14.97 10.23
C THR A 181 13.00 15.06 10.36
N VAL A 182 12.46 14.95 11.58
CA VAL A 182 11.03 15.17 11.84
C VAL A 182 10.74 16.67 11.89
N ILE A 183 11.61 17.46 12.54
CA ILE A 183 11.49 18.91 12.60
C ILE A 183 11.69 19.54 11.22
N GLU A 184 12.76 19.23 10.46
CA GLU A 184 12.95 19.75 9.08
C GLU A 184 11.81 19.36 8.13
N ALA A 185 11.23 18.17 8.33
CA ALA A 185 10.06 17.74 7.57
C ALA A 185 8.77 18.50 7.90
N GLU A 186 8.60 18.96 9.14
CA GLU A 186 7.50 19.84 9.56
C GLU A 186 7.77 21.30 9.19
N THR A 187 9.03 21.76 9.22
CA THR A 187 9.39 23.16 8.89
C THR A 187 9.37 23.43 7.38
N ASP A 188 9.74 22.47 6.52
CA ASP A 188 9.58 22.60 5.05
C ASP A 188 8.10 22.79 4.66
N ALA A 189 7.17 22.15 5.38
CA ALA A 189 5.73 22.27 5.13
C ALA A 189 5.14 23.59 5.64
N ASP A 190 5.70 24.14 6.73
CA ASP A 190 5.33 25.47 7.25
C ASP A 190 5.86 26.60 6.36
N ASP A 191 7.09 26.49 5.85
CA ASP A 191 7.71 27.49 4.97
C ASP A 191 6.96 27.62 3.63
N ASP A 192 6.51 26.51 3.04
CA ASP A 192 5.70 26.51 1.81
C ASP A 192 4.29 27.10 2.01
N LEU A 193 3.74 27.07 3.22
CA LEU A 193 2.48 27.75 3.58
C LEU A 193 2.68 29.25 3.86
N VAL A 194 3.86 29.65 4.37
CA VAL A 194 4.19 31.04 4.69
C VAL A 194 4.58 31.86 3.45
N ARG A 195 5.27 31.27 2.47
CA ARG A 195 5.67 31.95 1.22
C ARG A 195 4.53 32.61 0.43
N PRO A 196 3.36 31.97 0.21
CA PRO A 196 2.28 32.64 -0.52
C PRO A 196 1.68 33.83 0.25
N TYR A 197 1.88 33.91 1.57
CA TYR A 197 1.43 35.06 2.37
C TYR A 197 2.42 36.24 2.29
N GLN A 198 3.72 35.97 2.36
CA GLN A 198 4.77 36.98 2.27
C GLN A 198 4.88 37.62 0.88
N GLN A 199 4.56 36.87 -0.19
CA GLN A 199 4.60 37.40 -1.55
C GLN A 199 3.43 38.35 -1.88
N LYS A 200 2.37 38.37 -1.06
CA LYS A 200 1.19 39.21 -1.26
C LYS A 200 1.18 40.48 -0.41
N ALA A 201 2.10 40.61 0.55
CA ALA A 201 2.23 41.81 1.36
C ALA A 201 3.05 42.87 0.61
N PRO A 202 2.52 44.09 0.40
CA PRO A 202 3.33 45.18 -0.14
C PRO A 202 4.47 45.52 0.85
N PRO A 203 5.65 45.92 0.36
CA PRO A 203 6.80 46.19 1.21
C PRO A 203 6.46 47.29 2.22
N ALA A 204 6.55 46.96 3.51
CA ALA A 204 6.40 47.91 4.60
C ALA A 204 7.58 48.88 4.58
N GLY A 205 7.34 50.08 4.05
CA GLY A 205 8.35 51.13 4.03
C GLY A 205 7.75 52.47 3.66
N ILE A 206 7.17 53.17 4.64
CA ILE A 206 7.22 54.63 4.70
C ILE A 206 7.36 55.01 6.19
N GLU A 207 8.54 55.52 6.56
CA GLU A 207 8.80 56.17 7.85
C GLU A 207 7.84 57.36 8.05
N PRO A 208 7.33 57.62 9.27
CA PRO A 208 6.64 58.87 9.53
C PRO A 208 7.67 60.01 9.62
N ALA A 209 7.68 60.86 8.61
CA ALA A 209 8.40 62.13 8.65
C ALA A 209 7.75 63.05 9.70
N THR A 210 8.55 63.44 10.69
CA THR A 210 8.32 64.59 11.58
C THR A 210 8.35 65.91 10.84
#